data_AF-A0A834IKP8-F1
#
_entry.id   AF-A0A834IKP8-F1
#
_cell.length_a   1.000
_cell.length_b   1.000
_cell.length_c   1.000
_cell.angle_alpha   90.00
_cell.angle_beta   90.00
_cell.angle_gamma   90.00
#
_symmetry.space_group_name_H-M   'P 1'
#
loop_
_entity.id
_entity.type
_entity.pdbx_description
1 polymer ?
#
loop_
_entity_poly.entity_id
_entity_poly.type
_entity_poly.pdbx_seq_one_letter_code
_entity_poly.pdbx_strand_id
1 'polypeptide(L)' 'MGHPPYSPDLAPNDFFLFPSVKNKLRGQRFSLPEEAIEAFKYPVLKIHLSEWNRCFENWFKPMQKCIDHRGEYFEKQ' A
#
# COMPACT_ATOMS: atom_id res chain seq x y z
N MET A 1 15.79 -13.52 4.21
CA MET A 1 15.59 -12.24 3.50
C MET A 1 15.06 -11.23 4.50
N GLY A 2 15.71 -10.09 4.63
CA GLY A 2 15.26 -8.99 5.49
C GLY A 2 14.50 -7.95 4.68
N HIS A 3 13.63 -7.19 5.35
CA HIS A 3 13.07 -5.98 4.77
C HIS A 3 14.07 -4.82 5.00
N PRO A 4 14.57 -4.16 3.94
CA PRO A 4 15.50 -3.05 4.11
C PRO A 4 14.83 -1.89 4.86
N PRO A 5 15.56 -1.18 5.74
CA PRO A 5 15.04 0.01 6.40
C PRO A 5 14.55 1.05 5.38
N TYR A 6 13.52 1.82 5.76
CA TYR A 6 13.00 2.94 4.98
C TYR A 6 12.59 2.61 3.53
N SER A 7 12.11 1.40 3.26
CA SER A 7 11.73 0.97 1.90
C SER A 7 10.22 0.75 1.74
N PRO A 8 9.38 1.80 1.89
CA PRO A 8 7.92 1.70 1.74
C PRO A 8 7.51 1.32 0.30
N ASP A 9 8.33 1.67 -0.68
CA ASP A 9 8.22 1.27 -2.09
C ASP A 9 8.30 -0.25 -2.30
N LEU A 10 8.83 -0.98 -1.31
CA LEU A 10 8.88 -2.45 -1.28
C LEU A 10 7.85 -3.09 -0.35
N ALA A 11 7.04 -2.31 0.38
CA ALA A 11 6.07 -2.83 1.34
C ALA A 11 4.64 -2.82 0.73
N PRO A 12 3.97 -3.99 0.59
CA PRO A 12 2.61 -4.07 0.02
C PRO A 12 1.58 -3.20 0.73
N ASN A 13 1.75 -2.98 2.03
CA ASN A 13 0.85 -2.09 2.77
C ASN A 13 0.98 -0.63 2.32
N ASP A 14 2.20 -0.18 2.04
CA ASP A 14 2.50 1.21 1.72
C ASP A 14 2.23 1.55 0.25
N PHE A 15 2.57 0.67 -0.70
CA PHE A 15 2.32 0.94 -2.12
C PHE A 15 0.93 0.51 -2.63
N PHE A 16 0.23 -0.38 -1.93
CA PHE A 16 -1.07 -0.92 -2.38
C PHE A 16 -2.21 -0.68 -1.38
N LEU A 17 -2.14 -1.20 -0.16
CA LEU A 17 -3.27 -1.18 0.78
C LEU A 17 -3.65 0.25 1.20
N PHE A 18 -2.69 0.99 1.75
CA PHE A 18 -2.95 2.32 2.29
C PHE A 18 -3.36 3.32 1.21
N PRO A 19 -2.75 3.37 0.01
CA PRO A 19 -3.24 4.24 -1.06
C PRO A 19 -4.69 3.93 -1.45
N SER A 20 -5.04 2.64 -1.59
CA SER A 20 -6.40 2.22 -1.94
C SER A 20 -7.44 2.67 -0.90
N VAL A 21 -7.14 2.46 0.38
CA VAL A 21 -8.05 2.86 1.48
C VAL A 21 -8.07 4.37 1.67
N LYS A 22 -6.92 5.05 1.65
CA LYS A 22 -6.82 6.51 1.77
C LYS A 22 -7.60 7.23 0.68
N ASN A 23 -7.59 6.71 -0.56
CA ASN A 23 -8.37 7.28 -1.65
C ASN A 23 -9.88 7.21 -1.38
N LYS A 24 -10.38 6.12 -0.79
CA LYS A 24 -11.80 5.98 -0.41
C LYS A 24 -12.17 6.89 0.75
N LEU A 25 -11.25 7.11 1.69
CA LEU A 25 -11.44 7.97 2.86
C LEU A 25 -11.21 9.45 2.58
N ARG A 26 -10.69 9.81 1.39
CA ARG A 26 -10.31 11.18 1.06
C ARG A 26 -11.51 12.13 1.18
N GLY A 27 -11.33 13.20 1.93
CA GLY A 27 -12.35 14.25 2.10
C GLY A 27 -13.41 13.93 3.17
N GLN A 28 -13.44 12.72 3.71
CA GLN A 28 -14.35 12.39 4.81
C GLN A 28 -13.90 13.07 6.11
N ARG A 29 -14.86 13.34 6.99
CA ARG A 29 -14.66 13.88 8.34
C ARG A 29 -15.43 12.99 9.30
N PHE A 30 -14.79 12.63 10.40
CA PHE A 30 -15.35 11.76 11.42
C PHE A 30 -15.42 12.55 12.71
N SER A 31 -16.55 12.45 13.40
CA SER A 31 -16.74 13.13 14.69
C SER A 31 -16.24 12.27 15.84
N LEU A 32 -16.20 10.96 15.64
CA LEU A 32 -15.79 9.97 16.63
C LEU A 32 -14.68 9.05 16.08
N PRO A 33 -13.75 8.58 16.93
CA PRO A 33 -12.73 7.60 16.54
C PRO A 33 -13.31 6.31 15.95
N GLU A 34 -14.44 5.84 16.49
CA GLU A 34 -15.10 4.60 16.08
C GLU A 34 -15.59 4.68 14.63
N GLU A 35 -16.10 5.84 14.21
CA GLU A 35 -16.51 6.09 12.83
C GLU A 35 -15.30 5.97 11.88
N ALA A 36 -14.15 6.52 12.25
CA ALA A 36 -12.93 6.43 11.45
C ALA A 36 -12.41 4.99 11.37
N ILE A 37 -12.49 4.22 12.46
CA ILE A 37 -12.10 2.81 12.50
C ILE A 37 -12.98 1.98 11.57
N GLU A 38 -14.31 2.13 11.64
CA GLU A 38 -15.23 1.38 10.78
C GLU A 38 -15.11 1.79 9.32
N ALA A 39 -14.94 3.09 9.04
CA ALA A 39 -14.67 3.59 7.71
C ALA A 39 -13.38 3.01 7.12
N PHE A 40 -12.36 2.75 7.94
CA PHE A 40 -11.13 2.07 7.51
C PHE A 40 -11.31 0.56 7.32
N LYS A 41 -11.96 -0.13 8.26
CA LYS A 41 -12.14 -1.59 8.21
C LYS A 41 -12.93 -2.05 7.01
N TYR A 42 -14.05 -1.37 6.72
CA TYR A 42 -14.95 -1.75 5.64
C TYR A 42 -14.24 -1.93 4.28
N PRO A 43 -13.49 -0.93 3.76
CA PRO A 43 -12.81 -1.07 2.48
C PRO A 43 -11.68 -2.09 2.49
N VAL A 44 -11.01 -2.32 3.63
CA VAL A 44 -9.98 -3.37 3.77
C VAL A 44 -10.60 -4.76 3.63
N LEU A 45 -11.70 -5.02 4.34
CA LEU A 45 -12.42 -6.31 4.29
C LEU A 45 -13.06 -6.58 2.92
N LYS A 46 -13.30 -5.53 2.12
CA LYS A 46 -13.86 -5.63 0.77
C LYS A 46 -12.79 -5.77 -0.32
N ILE A 47 -11.50 -5.78 0.01
CA ILE A 47 -10.46 -6.07 -0.99
C ILE A 47 -10.59 -7.53 -1.42
N HIS A 48 -10.82 -7.73 -2.72
CA HIS A 48 -10.99 -9.06 -3.26
C HIS A 48 -9.66 -9.83 -3.26
N LEU A 49 -9.70 -11.16 -3.10
CA LEU A 49 -8.48 -11.98 -3.12
C LEU A 49 -7.67 -11.80 -4.41
N SER A 50 -8.35 -11.60 -5.55
CA SER A 50 -7.68 -11.32 -6.83
C SER A 50 -6.85 -10.04 -6.82
N GLU A 51 -7.27 -9.02 -6.05
CA GLU A 51 -6.51 -7.77 -5.92
C GLU A 51 -5.23 -7.98 -5.10
N TRP A 52 -5.32 -8.79 -4.04
CA TRP A 52 -4.15 -9.22 -3.27
C TRP A 52 -3.19 -10.04 -4.13
N ASN A 53 -3.70 -11.04 -4.86
CA ASN A 53 -2.88 -11.85 -5.76
C ASN A 53 -2.17 -10.97 -6.79
N ARG A 54 -2.90 -10.04 -7.41
CA ARG A 54 -2.33 -9.07 -8.35
C ARG A 54 -1.25 -8.20 -7.70
N CYS A 55 -1.44 -7.77 -6.45
CA CYS A 55 -0.42 -7.03 -5.69
C CYS A 55 0.86 -7.86 -5.54
N PHE A 56 0.74 -9.11 -5.10
CA PHE A 56 1.89 -9.99 -4.89
C PHE A 56 2.57 -10.44 -6.20
N GLU A 57 1.80 -10.70 -7.26
CA GLU A 57 2.34 -10.99 -8.60
C GLU A 57 3.16 -9.81 -9.15
N ASN A 58 2.69 -8.58 -8.92
CA ASN A 58 3.38 -7.38 -9.36
C ASN A 58 4.51 -6.96 -8.41
N TRP A 59 4.66 -7.59 -7.25
CA TRP A 59 5.62 -7.17 -6.21
C TRP A 59 7.08 -7.31 -6.64
N PHE A 60 7.39 -8.21 -7.57
CA PHE A 60 8.74 -8.32 -8.12
C PHE A 60 9.16 -7.10 -8.96
N LYS A 61 8.21 -6.34 -9.49
CA LYS A 61 8.50 -5.14 -10.30
C LYS A 61 9.20 -4.05 -9.48
N PRO A 62 8.67 -3.57 -8.33
CA PRO A 62 9.38 -2.60 -7.51
C PRO A 62 10.70 -3.13 -6.96
N MET A 63 10.81 -4.43 -6.64
CA MET A 63 12.10 -5.02 -6.25
C MET A 63 13.13 -4.93 -7.38
N GLN A 64 12.73 -5.25 -8.62
CA GLN A 64 13.62 -5.11 -9.77
C GLN A 64 14.02 -3.65 -10.00
N LYS A 65 13.08 -2.71 -9.88
CA LYS A 65 13.41 -1.28 -9.93
C LYS A 65 14.42 -0.88 -8.87
N CYS A 66 14.27 -1.34 -7.63
CA CYS A 66 15.24 -1.09 -6.57
C CYS A 66 16.65 -1.59 -6.95
N ILE A 67 16.75 -2.78 -7.57
CA ILE A 67 18.03 -3.30 -8.10
C ILE A 67 18.59 -2.40 -9.21
N ASP A 68 17.76 -2.04 -10.19
CA ASP A 68 18.16 -1.22 -11.34
C ASP A 68 18.65 0.17 -10.91
N HIS A 69 18.05 0.71 -9.84
CA HIS A 69 18.41 2.00 -9.24
C HIS A 69 19.45 1.87 -8.12
N ARG A 70 20.07 0.70 -7.94
CA ARG A 70 21.13 0.43 -6.95
C ARG A 70 20.72 0.78 -5.50
N GLY A 71 19.46 0.55 -5.17
CA GLY A 71 18.89 0.84 -3.84
C GLY A 71 18.35 2.25 -3.65
N GLU A 72 18.45 3.12 -4.65
CA GLU A 72 17.84 4.46 -4.62
C GLU A 72 16.33 4.40 -4.88
N TYR A 73 15.59 5.39 -4.36
CA TYR A 73 14.16 5.51 -4.61
C TYR A 73 13.85 5.81 -6.09
N PHE A 74 12.78 5.18 -6.61
CA PHE A 74 12.38 5.26 -8.02
C PHE A 74 11.01 5.92 -8.26
N GLU A 75 10.33 6.42 -7.22
CA GLU A 75 8.99 7.02 -7.36
C GLU A 75 8.99 8.44 -7.95
N LYS A 76 10.14 9.14 -7.92
CA LYS A 76 10.28 10.57 -8.32
C LYS A 76 11.24 10.80 -9.49
N GLN A 77 11.53 9.77 -10.28
CA GLN A 77 12.37 9.87 -11.48
C GLN A 77 11.53 10.07 -12.74
#